data_AF-A0A6A4UY83-F1
#
_entry.id   AF-A0A6A4UY83-F1
#
_cell.length_a   1.000
_cell.length_b   1.000
_cell.length_c   1.000
_cell.angle_alpha   90.00
_cell.angle_beta   90.00
_cell.angle_gamma   90.00
#
_symmetry.space_group_name_H-M   'P 1'
#
loop_
_entity.id
_entity.type
_entity.pdbx_description
1 polymer ?
#
loop_
_entity_poly.entity_id
_entity_poly.type
_entity_poly.pdbx_seq_one_letter_code
_entity_poly.pdbx_strand_id
1 'polypeptide(L)'
;MHTASSQIVAARERESPAATTRSSLLQPPSPTPSWQHVIDGQRDIIAQELADYQYKDTTLEELLAASGGAPRRSLVVTTWRSGSTFLGDVLNSHPAMFYHYEPLMDFGIRRARDGELLDKAVNNLHNLMNCKYDTMGEYISYSRGHTYVFLHNSRLWRYCRGGQWPACWRAQFLAAFCRLFPFQTAKTVRLPLAGAGALLTRLPDLRVLLLVRDPRGTMQSRRHRTWCPGNADCDDPARLCADLERDFETASRLGQTYGTHRLRLVA
;
A
#
# COMPACT_ATOMS: atom_id res chain seq x y z
N MET A 1 59.45 33.00 36.95
CA MET A 1 58.22 33.36 36.23
C MET A 1 57.08 33.39 37.24
N HIS A 2 56.64 34.60 37.60
CA HIS A 2 55.76 34.89 38.73
C HIS A 2 54.26 34.83 38.35
N THR A 3 53.51 34.06 39.14
CA THR A 3 52.18 34.27 39.78
C THR A 3 51.16 35.34 39.33
N ALA A 4 49.87 34.91 39.41
CA ALA A 4 48.61 35.63 39.72
C ALA A 4 48.03 36.54 38.61
N SER A 5 46.72 36.84 38.49
CA SER A 5 45.53 36.68 39.34
C SER A 5 44.24 36.90 38.50
N SER A 6 43.10 36.49 39.06
CA SER A 6 41.72 36.66 38.58
C SER A 6 41.28 38.10 38.27
N GLN A 7 40.37 38.28 37.31
CA GLN A 7 39.40 39.39 37.31
C GLN A 7 38.01 38.96 36.78
N ILE A 8 37.01 39.26 37.61
CA ILE A 8 35.57 39.25 37.35
C ILE A 8 35.20 40.61 36.75
N VAL A 9 34.38 40.65 35.70
CA VAL A 9 33.69 41.86 35.25
C VAL A 9 32.22 41.55 35.00
N ALA A 10 31.36 42.22 35.77
CA ALA A 10 29.91 42.24 35.62
C ALA A 10 29.49 43.16 34.46
N ALA A 11 28.47 42.78 33.69
CA ALA A 11 27.87 43.64 32.67
C ALA A 11 26.33 43.49 32.62
N ARG A 12 25.68 44.46 33.28
CA ARG A 12 24.39 45.13 33.02
C ARG A 12 23.32 44.43 32.18
N GLU A 13 22.16 44.26 32.83
CA GLU A 13 20.83 44.06 32.25
C GLU A 13 20.47 45.19 31.27
N ARG A 14 19.91 44.82 30.11
CA ARG A 14 19.25 45.74 29.17
C ARG A 14 17.77 45.38 29.12
N GLU A 15 16.94 46.34 29.50
CA GLU A 15 15.49 46.30 29.28
C GLU A 15 15.18 46.31 27.77
N SER A 16 14.23 45.46 27.36
CA SER A 16 13.77 45.34 25.98
C SER A 16 12.43 46.10 25.83
N PRO A 17 12.23 46.91 24.78
CA PRO A 17 11.01 47.72 24.65
C PRO A 17 9.80 46.89 24.21
N ALA A 18 8.63 47.29 24.72
CA ALA A 18 7.34 46.64 24.56
C ALA A 18 6.97 46.32 23.10
N ALA A 19 6.68 45.04 22.83
CA ALA A 19 6.11 44.59 21.57
C ALA A 19 4.58 44.77 21.60
N THR A 20 4.09 45.66 20.74
CA THR A 20 2.66 45.88 20.48
C THR A 20 2.01 44.62 19.91
N THR A 21 1.09 44.03 20.66
CA THR A 21 0.35 42.81 20.29
C THR A 21 -0.63 43.11 19.15
N ARG A 22 -0.23 42.88 17.89
CA ARG A 22 -1.17 42.76 16.78
C ARG A 22 -1.77 41.36 16.81
N SER A 23 -2.99 41.26 17.32
CA SER A 23 -3.84 40.07 17.26
C SER A 23 -4.04 39.66 15.80
N SER A 24 -3.22 38.71 15.33
CA SER A 24 -3.54 37.91 14.15
C SER A 24 -4.58 36.89 14.60
N LEU A 25 -5.85 37.17 14.31
CA LEU A 25 -6.93 36.19 14.34
C LEU A 25 -6.49 35.01 13.47
N LEU A 26 -6.00 33.95 14.12
CA LEU A 26 -5.91 32.63 13.53
C LEU A 26 -7.34 32.27 13.12
N GLN A 27 -7.61 32.30 11.82
CA GLN A 27 -8.86 31.75 11.31
C GLN A 27 -8.96 30.31 11.82
N PRO A 28 -10.13 29.89 12.34
CA PRO A 28 -10.32 28.50 12.75
C PRO A 28 -10.00 27.59 11.55
N PRO A 29 -9.38 26.42 11.78
CA PRO A 29 -9.13 25.48 10.70
C PRO A 29 -10.44 25.19 9.98
N SER A 30 -10.41 25.27 8.64
CA SER A 30 -11.54 24.95 7.78
C SER A 30 -12.23 23.66 8.24
N PRO A 31 -13.58 23.60 8.24
CA PRO A 31 -14.30 22.44 8.75
C PRO A 31 -13.84 21.19 8.00
N THR A 32 -13.52 20.14 8.77
CA THR A 32 -13.15 18.85 8.21
C THR A 32 -14.31 18.33 7.36
N PRO A 33 -14.10 17.94 6.09
CA PRO A 33 -15.19 17.54 5.22
C PRO A 33 -15.91 16.30 5.79
N SER A 34 -17.23 16.27 5.61
CA SER A 34 -18.00 15.06 5.91
C SER A 34 -17.54 13.93 4.99
N TRP A 35 -17.63 12.69 5.46
CA TRP A 35 -17.17 11.56 4.66
C TRP A 35 -18.02 11.38 3.40
N GLN A 36 -19.31 11.69 3.50
CA GLN A 36 -20.23 11.65 2.38
C GLN A 36 -19.78 12.61 1.27
N HIS A 37 -19.38 13.83 1.63
CA HIS A 37 -18.86 14.80 0.66
C HIS A 37 -17.59 14.31 -0.05
N VAL A 38 -16.68 13.63 0.66
CA VAL A 38 -15.47 13.04 0.06
C VAL A 38 -15.81 11.88 -0.87
N ILE A 39 -16.76 11.04 -0.48
CA ILE A 39 -17.22 9.91 -1.29
C ILE A 39 -17.88 10.40 -2.58
N ASP A 40 -18.79 11.37 -2.50
CA ASP A 40 -19.50 11.90 -3.66
C ASP A 40 -18.54 12.65 -4.59
N GLY A 41 -17.67 13.50 -4.04
CA GLY A 41 -16.65 14.19 -4.84
C GLY A 41 -15.68 13.23 -5.54
N GLN A 42 -15.29 12.13 -4.89
CA GLN A 42 -14.43 11.12 -5.52
C GLN A 42 -15.18 10.34 -6.61
N ARG A 43 -16.49 10.09 -6.45
CA ARG A 43 -17.33 9.47 -7.48
C ARG A 43 -17.37 10.35 -8.74
N ASP A 44 -17.58 11.65 -8.58
CA ASP A 44 -17.61 12.61 -9.69
C ASP A 44 -16.27 12.68 -10.43
N ILE A 45 -15.15 12.69 -9.68
CA ILE A 45 -13.81 12.65 -10.26
C ILE A 45 -13.62 11.39 -11.11
N ILE A 46 -14.02 10.21 -10.62
CA ILE A 46 -13.88 8.96 -11.38
C ILE A 46 -14.74 9.00 -12.65
N ALA A 47 -15.97 9.49 -12.55
CA ALA A 47 -16.86 9.61 -13.71
C ALA A 47 -16.26 10.53 -14.79
N GLN A 48 -15.66 11.66 -14.38
CA GLN A 48 -15.00 12.60 -15.31
C GLN A 48 -13.74 12.00 -15.94
N GLU A 49 -12.87 11.40 -15.14
CA GLU A 49 -11.62 10.77 -15.62
C GLU A 49 -11.87 9.60 -16.57
N LEU A 50 -13.02 8.94 -16.46
CA LEU A 50 -13.40 7.81 -17.31
C LEU A 50 -14.44 8.14 -18.39
N ALA A 51 -14.76 9.42 -18.61
CA ALA A 51 -15.77 9.83 -19.59
C ALA A 51 -15.48 9.30 -21.00
N ASP A 52 -14.21 9.33 -21.41
CA ASP A 52 -13.74 8.85 -22.72
C ASP A 52 -13.09 7.45 -22.65
N TYR A 53 -13.19 6.76 -21.52
CA TYR A 53 -12.56 5.46 -21.34
C TYR A 53 -13.26 4.39 -22.19
N GLN A 54 -12.48 3.70 -23.02
CA GLN A 54 -12.98 2.64 -23.89
C GLN A 54 -13.09 1.32 -23.11
N TYR A 55 -14.29 1.02 -22.64
CA TYR A 55 -14.59 -0.25 -22.00
C TYR A 55 -14.69 -1.37 -23.04
N LYS A 56 -14.11 -2.53 -22.73
CA LYS A 56 -14.27 -3.74 -23.54
C LYS A 56 -15.29 -4.66 -22.89
N ASP A 57 -16.41 -4.87 -23.58
CA ASP A 57 -17.47 -5.80 -23.19
C ASP A 57 -17.99 -5.59 -21.76
N THR A 58 -18.02 -4.34 -21.28
CA THR A 58 -18.50 -3.98 -19.94
C THR A 58 -18.84 -2.49 -19.84
N THR A 59 -19.45 -2.04 -18.74
CA THR A 59 -19.66 -0.62 -18.41
C THR A 59 -18.99 -0.24 -17.09
N LEU A 60 -18.98 1.06 -16.76
CA LEU A 60 -18.50 1.53 -15.46
C LEU A 60 -19.33 0.92 -14.31
N GLU A 61 -20.66 0.94 -14.41
CA GLU A 61 -21.57 0.46 -13.37
C GLU A 61 -21.33 -1.03 -13.05
N GLU A 62 -21.10 -1.84 -14.09
CA GLU A 62 -20.77 -3.27 -13.94
C GLU A 62 -19.42 -3.51 -13.27
N LEU A 63 -18.52 -2.54 -13.30
CA LEU A 63 -17.21 -2.62 -12.64
C LEU A 63 -17.23 -2.06 -11.20
N LEU A 64 -18.27 -1.32 -10.81
CA LEU A 64 -18.35 -0.70 -9.50
C LEU A 64 -18.97 -1.61 -8.46
N ALA A 65 -18.18 -2.00 -7.45
CA ALA A 65 -18.70 -2.73 -6.29
C ALA A 65 -19.77 -1.93 -5.52
N ALA A 66 -19.74 -0.59 -5.59
CA ALA A 66 -20.78 0.26 -5.03
C ALA A 66 -22.17 0.04 -5.68
N SER A 67 -22.19 -0.39 -6.94
CA SER A 67 -23.40 -0.67 -7.72
C SER A 67 -23.73 -2.18 -7.78
N GLY A 68 -23.05 -3.01 -7.00
CA GLY A 68 -23.17 -4.47 -7.06
C GLY A 68 -22.38 -5.14 -8.20
N GLY A 69 -21.59 -4.36 -8.93
CA GLY A 69 -20.68 -4.83 -9.98
C GLY A 69 -19.41 -5.52 -9.44
N ALA A 70 -18.57 -5.95 -10.38
CA ALA A 70 -17.33 -6.68 -10.11
C ALA A 70 -16.10 -5.89 -10.61
N PRO A 71 -15.31 -5.30 -9.71
CA PRO A 71 -14.08 -4.60 -10.09
C PRO A 71 -13.08 -5.53 -10.79
N ARG A 72 -12.34 -4.99 -11.76
CA ARG A 72 -11.18 -5.69 -12.32
C ARG A 72 -10.04 -5.64 -11.31
N ARG A 73 -9.49 -6.81 -10.99
CA ARG A 73 -8.54 -6.98 -9.90
C ARG A 73 -7.21 -7.47 -10.43
N SER A 74 -6.11 -6.88 -9.96
CA SER A 74 -4.77 -7.39 -10.20
C SER A 74 -3.96 -7.56 -8.91
N LEU A 75 -3.15 -8.61 -8.85
CA LEU A 75 -2.22 -8.87 -7.76
C LEU A 75 -0.82 -9.08 -8.30
N VAL A 76 0.10 -8.21 -7.91
CA VAL A 76 1.54 -8.38 -8.16
C VAL A 76 2.14 -9.16 -6.99
N VAL A 77 2.56 -10.39 -7.28
CA VAL A 77 3.30 -11.26 -6.36
C VAL A 77 4.76 -11.21 -6.73
N THR A 78 5.62 -10.97 -5.73
CA THR A 78 7.05 -10.82 -5.96
C THR A 78 7.82 -10.97 -4.65
N THR A 79 9.10 -10.60 -4.65
CA THR A 79 9.96 -10.55 -3.46
C THR A 79 10.52 -9.14 -3.26
N TRP A 80 11.11 -8.84 -2.09
CA TRP A 80 11.69 -7.52 -1.85
C TRP A 80 12.78 -7.19 -2.87
N ARG A 81 12.83 -5.91 -3.29
CA ARG A 81 13.86 -5.37 -4.21
C ARG A 81 13.78 -5.87 -5.66
N SER A 82 12.62 -6.37 -6.09
CA SER A 82 12.36 -6.80 -7.47
C SER A 82 11.99 -5.68 -8.45
N GLY A 83 11.76 -4.45 -7.98
CA GLY A 83 11.21 -3.36 -8.81
C GLY A 83 9.69 -3.23 -8.74
N SER A 84 9.03 -4.03 -7.89
CA SER A 84 7.58 -4.03 -7.72
C SER A 84 6.96 -2.70 -7.28
N THR A 85 7.71 -1.82 -6.61
CA THR A 85 7.24 -0.46 -6.30
C THR A 85 7.06 0.35 -7.59
N PHE A 86 8.05 0.35 -8.49
CA PHE A 86 7.94 1.04 -9.78
C PHE A 86 6.76 0.51 -10.60
N LEU A 87 6.62 -0.81 -10.72
CA LEU A 87 5.49 -1.40 -11.43
C LEU A 87 4.14 -1.04 -10.77
N GLY A 88 4.09 -1.05 -9.44
CA GLY A 88 2.94 -0.61 -8.68
C GLY A 88 2.56 0.85 -8.97
N ASP A 89 3.55 1.75 -9.05
CA ASP A 89 3.33 3.16 -9.39
C ASP A 89 2.82 3.33 -10.82
N VAL A 90 3.32 2.54 -11.77
CA VAL A 90 2.79 2.50 -13.14
C VAL A 90 1.33 2.04 -13.15
N LEU A 91 0.97 0.97 -12.44
CA LEU A 91 -0.43 0.53 -12.35
C LEU A 91 -1.32 1.57 -11.66
N ASN A 92 -0.79 2.22 -10.62
CA ASN A 92 -1.44 3.28 -9.88
C ASN A 92 -1.45 4.62 -10.65
N SER A 93 -0.86 4.72 -11.86
CA SER A 93 -0.99 5.94 -12.67
C SER A 93 -2.40 6.09 -13.26
N HIS A 94 -3.13 4.99 -13.41
CA HIS A 94 -4.51 5.02 -13.90
C HIS A 94 -5.44 5.76 -12.91
N PRO A 95 -6.21 6.77 -13.33
CA PRO A 95 -6.93 7.67 -12.42
C PRO A 95 -7.93 6.94 -11.52
N ALA A 96 -8.62 5.94 -12.05
CA ALA A 96 -9.62 5.13 -11.36
C ALA A 96 -9.08 3.82 -10.73
N MET A 97 -7.81 3.78 -10.32
CA MET A 97 -7.20 2.64 -9.62
C MET A 97 -7.23 2.81 -8.10
N PHE A 98 -7.74 1.82 -7.38
CA PHE A 98 -7.52 1.68 -5.93
C PHE A 98 -6.32 0.78 -5.67
N TYR A 99 -5.25 1.33 -5.10
CA TYR A 99 -3.99 0.62 -4.89
C TYR A 99 -3.79 0.20 -3.43
N HIS A 100 -3.58 -1.10 -3.21
CA HIS A 100 -3.13 -1.66 -1.94
C HIS A 100 -1.62 -1.90 -1.96
N TYR A 101 -0.87 -0.99 -1.34
CA TYR A 101 0.58 -1.08 -1.28
C TYR A 101 1.04 -1.94 -0.10
N GLU A 102 1.70 -3.06 -0.41
CA GLU A 102 2.24 -4.01 0.58
C GLU A 102 1.32 -4.25 1.78
N PRO A 103 0.09 -4.73 1.55
CA PRO A 103 -0.92 -4.83 2.61
C PRO A 103 -0.61 -5.83 3.71
N LEU A 104 0.45 -6.62 3.57
CA LEU A 104 0.93 -7.59 4.56
C LEU A 104 2.16 -7.07 5.33
N MET A 105 2.41 -5.75 5.31
CA MET A 105 3.61 -5.15 5.90
C MET A 105 3.75 -5.42 7.41
N ASP A 106 2.62 -5.61 8.09
CA ASP A 106 2.51 -6.00 9.50
C ASP A 106 3.17 -7.34 9.83
N PHE A 107 3.44 -8.18 8.82
CA PHE A 107 4.13 -9.46 9.03
C PHE A 107 5.65 -9.29 9.20
N GLY A 108 6.16 -8.05 9.11
CA GLY A 108 7.57 -7.75 9.22
C GLY A 108 8.37 -8.21 7.99
N ILE A 109 9.62 -8.61 8.19
CA ILE A 109 10.47 -9.17 7.12
C ILE A 109 10.34 -10.69 7.17
N ARG A 110 9.14 -11.16 6.82
CA ARG A 110 8.76 -12.57 6.78
C ARG A 110 7.84 -12.83 5.59
N ARG A 111 8.08 -13.91 4.86
CA ARG A 111 7.23 -14.42 3.79
C ARG A 111 6.28 -15.46 4.38
N ALA A 112 4.99 -15.32 4.09
CA ALA A 112 3.92 -16.17 4.60
C ALA A 112 3.88 -17.50 3.83
N ARG A 113 4.84 -18.40 4.07
CA ARG A 113 5.02 -19.63 3.28
C ARG A 113 3.96 -20.69 3.57
N ASP A 114 3.51 -20.80 4.81
CA ASP A 114 2.63 -21.86 5.28
C ASP A 114 1.87 -21.45 6.57
N GLY A 115 1.01 -22.37 7.02
CA GLY A 115 0.29 -22.29 8.28
C GLY A 115 -0.62 -21.06 8.41
N GLU A 116 -0.87 -20.67 9.66
CA GLU A 116 -1.76 -19.56 10.00
C GLU A 116 -1.35 -18.24 9.34
N LEU A 117 -0.05 -18.02 9.12
CA LEU A 117 0.44 -16.80 8.50
C LEU A 117 0.05 -16.73 7.01
N LEU A 118 0.11 -17.86 6.29
CA LEU A 118 -0.38 -17.95 4.91
C LEU A 118 -1.90 -17.77 4.85
N ASP A 119 -2.64 -18.42 5.74
CA ASP A 119 -4.11 -18.29 5.79
C ASP A 119 -4.52 -16.85 6.06
N LYS A 120 -3.85 -16.18 7.00
CA LYS A 120 -4.03 -14.76 7.30
C LYS A 120 -3.67 -13.89 6.10
N ALA A 121 -2.57 -14.17 5.39
CA ALA A 121 -2.18 -13.44 4.19
C ALA A 121 -3.28 -13.48 3.11
N VAL A 122 -3.76 -14.70 2.81
CA VAL A 122 -4.78 -14.96 1.80
C VAL A 122 -6.10 -14.30 2.21
N ASN A 123 -6.50 -14.41 3.48
CA ASN A 123 -7.74 -13.78 3.96
C ASN A 123 -7.67 -12.25 3.95
N ASN A 124 -6.56 -11.66 4.38
CA ASN A 124 -6.38 -10.20 4.33
C ASN A 124 -6.46 -9.67 2.90
N LEU A 125 -5.75 -10.31 1.95
CA LEU A 125 -5.80 -9.92 0.55
C LEU A 125 -7.19 -10.11 -0.07
N HIS A 126 -7.86 -11.23 0.23
CA HIS A 126 -9.23 -11.47 -0.22
C HIS A 126 -10.20 -10.39 0.28
N ASN A 127 -10.07 -9.97 1.54
CA ASN A 127 -10.92 -8.96 2.13
C ASN A 127 -10.65 -7.57 1.53
N LEU A 128 -9.38 -7.17 1.39
CA LEU A 128 -8.99 -5.91 0.77
C LEU A 128 -9.50 -5.79 -0.68
N MET A 129 -9.29 -6.83 -1.48
CA MET A 129 -9.73 -6.88 -2.88
C MET A 129 -11.26 -6.99 -3.03
N ASN A 130 -12.00 -7.11 -1.93
CA ASN A 130 -13.46 -7.02 -1.89
C ASN A 130 -13.95 -5.79 -1.11
N CYS A 131 -13.05 -4.87 -0.76
CA CYS A 131 -13.34 -3.71 0.08
C CYS A 131 -14.06 -4.07 1.39
N LYS A 132 -13.66 -5.19 2.04
CA LYS A 132 -14.17 -5.64 3.34
C LYS A 132 -13.16 -5.30 4.42
N TYR A 133 -13.46 -4.26 5.21
CA TYR A 133 -12.58 -3.75 6.26
C TYR A 133 -13.09 -4.01 7.69
N ASP A 134 -14.32 -4.51 7.82
CA ASP A 134 -15.01 -4.79 9.07
C ASP A 134 -14.24 -5.75 10.00
N THR A 135 -13.58 -6.74 9.41
CA THR A 135 -12.78 -7.76 10.10
C THR A 135 -11.28 -7.47 10.06
N MET A 136 -10.87 -6.29 9.57
CA MET A 136 -9.47 -5.93 9.33
C MET A 136 -8.89 -4.99 10.39
N GLY A 137 -9.31 -5.14 11.66
CA GLY A 137 -8.90 -4.25 12.76
C GLY A 137 -7.39 -4.15 12.96
N GLU A 138 -6.67 -5.27 12.87
CA GLU A 138 -5.21 -5.30 12.98
C GLU A 138 -4.53 -4.53 11.85
N TYR A 139 -4.98 -4.71 10.61
CA TYR A 139 -4.47 -4.00 9.45
C TYR A 139 -4.67 -2.48 9.58
N ILE A 140 -5.87 -2.05 10.03
CA ILE A 140 -6.18 -0.63 10.23
C ILE A 140 -5.34 -0.04 11.37
N SER A 141 -5.22 -0.77 12.48
CA SER A 141 -4.41 -0.37 13.64
C SER A 141 -2.94 -0.22 13.26
N TYR A 142 -2.38 -1.19 12.55
CA TYR A 142 -1.00 -1.15 12.04
C TYR A 142 -0.78 0.05 11.12
N SER A 143 -1.71 0.28 10.18
CA SER A 143 -1.63 1.37 9.19
C SER A 143 -1.65 2.76 9.81
N ARG A 144 -2.28 2.93 10.99
CA ARG A 144 -2.29 4.20 11.73
C ARG A 144 -0.89 4.62 12.20
N GLY A 145 -0.06 3.66 12.58
CA GLY A 145 1.35 3.88 12.93
C GLY A 145 2.31 3.80 11.73
N HIS A 146 1.87 3.21 10.62
CA HIS A 146 2.68 2.93 9.42
C HIS A 146 1.99 3.46 8.17
N THR A 147 1.90 4.78 8.06
CA THR A 147 1.16 5.47 6.99
C THR A 147 1.63 5.12 5.57
N TYR A 148 2.84 4.55 5.42
CA TYR A 148 3.36 4.07 4.14
C TYR A 148 2.45 3.03 3.46
N VAL A 149 1.62 2.29 4.22
CA VAL A 149 0.62 1.36 3.66
C VAL A 149 -0.45 2.10 2.86
N PHE A 150 -0.82 3.33 3.27
CA PHE A 150 -1.84 4.15 2.59
C PHE A 150 -1.25 5.22 1.68
N LEU A 151 -0.03 5.70 1.95
CA LEU A 151 0.64 6.78 1.22
C LEU A 151 0.64 6.57 -0.30
N HIS A 152 0.86 5.33 -0.74
CA HIS A 152 0.94 4.98 -2.17
C HIS A 152 -0.42 4.95 -2.86
N ASN A 153 -1.52 4.84 -2.12
CA ASN A 153 -2.84 5.04 -2.68
C ASN A 153 -3.11 6.55 -2.74
N SER A 154 -2.66 7.21 -3.81
CA SER A 154 -2.74 8.68 -3.90
C SER A 154 -4.17 9.23 -3.81
N ARG A 155 -5.19 8.43 -4.18
CA ARG A 155 -6.61 8.81 -4.17
C ARG A 155 -7.12 8.87 -2.74
N LEU A 156 -6.86 7.82 -1.96
CA LEU A 156 -7.16 7.80 -0.53
C LEU A 156 -6.28 8.80 0.24
N TRP A 157 -4.97 8.81 -0.06
CA TRP A 157 -3.99 9.60 0.66
C TRP A 157 -4.18 11.11 0.49
N ARG A 158 -4.76 11.56 -0.62
CA ARG A 158 -5.17 12.97 -0.80
C ARG A 158 -6.02 13.48 0.36
N TYR A 159 -6.91 12.64 0.90
CA TYR A 159 -7.78 12.97 2.03
C TYR A 159 -7.20 12.55 3.39
N CYS A 160 -6.39 11.49 3.40
CA CYS A 160 -5.80 10.93 4.62
C CYS A 160 -4.42 11.50 4.99
N ARG A 161 -3.92 12.47 4.22
CA ARG A 161 -2.60 13.08 4.42
C ARG A 161 -2.47 13.61 5.85
N GLY A 162 -1.37 13.24 6.50
CA GLY A 162 -1.08 13.64 7.88
C GLY A 162 -1.84 12.86 8.95
N GLY A 163 -2.74 11.95 8.57
CA GLY A 163 -3.40 11.01 9.49
C GLY A 163 -4.38 11.64 10.49
N GLN A 164 -4.65 12.94 10.37
CA GLN A 164 -5.46 13.70 11.32
C GLN A 164 -6.97 13.44 11.16
N TRP A 165 -7.41 13.07 9.96
CA TRP A 165 -8.83 12.83 9.71
C TRP A 165 -9.25 11.44 10.22
N PRO A 166 -10.13 11.35 11.25
CA PRO A 166 -10.45 10.06 11.87
C PRO A 166 -11.14 9.06 10.92
N ALA A 167 -11.71 9.54 9.81
CA ALA A 167 -12.32 8.71 8.76
C ALA A 167 -11.39 7.65 8.22
N CYS A 168 -10.13 8.02 8.02
CA CYS A 168 -9.11 7.19 7.39
C CYS A 168 -8.83 5.91 8.17
N TRP A 169 -9.28 5.85 9.42
CA TRP A 169 -9.09 4.72 10.31
C TRP A 169 -10.41 4.02 10.65
N ARG A 170 -11.52 4.36 9.96
CA ARG A 170 -12.82 3.73 10.15
C ARG A 170 -13.10 2.76 9.01
N ALA A 171 -13.38 1.50 9.36
CA ALA A 171 -13.65 0.44 8.39
C ALA A 171 -14.76 0.80 7.40
N GLN A 172 -15.81 1.48 7.88
CA GLN A 172 -16.95 1.89 7.05
C GLN A 172 -16.53 2.87 5.95
N PHE A 173 -15.68 3.85 6.28
CA PHE A 173 -15.17 4.81 5.30
C PHE A 173 -14.26 4.14 4.28
N LEU A 174 -13.29 3.34 4.74
CA LEU A 174 -12.35 2.64 3.85
C LEU A 174 -13.09 1.71 2.89
N ALA A 175 -14.09 0.98 3.37
CA ALA A 175 -14.94 0.13 2.55
C ALA A 175 -15.74 0.94 1.53
N ALA A 176 -16.41 2.01 1.95
CA ALA A 176 -17.19 2.87 1.06
C ALA A 176 -16.31 3.50 -0.03
N PHE A 177 -15.14 4.03 0.35
CA PHE A 177 -14.22 4.69 -0.57
C PHE A 177 -13.60 3.69 -1.57
N CYS A 178 -13.14 2.52 -1.10
CA CYS A 178 -12.60 1.47 -1.96
C CYS A 178 -13.61 1.00 -3.03
N ARG A 179 -14.90 0.92 -2.69
CA ARG A 179 -15.97 0.47 -3.60
C ARG A 179 -16.27 1.43 -4.75
N LEU A 180 -15.76 2.67 -4.70
CA LEU A 180 -15.90 3.65 -5.77
C LEU A 180 -15.04 3.33 -7.00
N PHE A 181 -14.05 2.44 -6.87
CA PHE A 181 -13.05 2.23 -7.90
C PHE A 181 -13.35 0.97 -8.74
N PRO A 182 -13.42 1.11 -10.08
CA PRO A 182 -13.65 0.00 -11.00
C PRO A 182 -12.42 -0.91 -11.16
N PHE A 183 -11.23 -0.39 -10.84
CA PHE A 183 -9.97 -1.13 -10.90
C PHE A 183 -9.33 -1.19 -9.52
N GLN A 184 -8.87 -2.39 -9.15
CA GLN A 184 -8.15 -2.61 -7.90
C GLN A 184 -6.85 -3.34 -8.17
N THR A 185 -5.77 -2.86 -7.55
CA THR A 185 -4.49 -3.54 -7.62
C THR A 185 -3.85 -3.66 -6.26
N ALA A 186 -3.22 -4.80 -6.01
CA ALA A 186 -2.41 -5.01 -4.82
C ALA A 186 -1.00 -5.43 -5.23
N LYS A 187 0.00 -4.94 -4.51
CA LYS A 187 1.39 -5.38 -4.66
C LYS A 187 1.87 -5.92 -3.34
N THR A 188 2.39 -7.15 -3.33
CA THR A 188 2.95 -7.76 -2.11
C THR A 188 4.24 -8.50 -2.39
N VAL A 189 5.15 -8.41 -1.40
CA VAL A 189 6.46 -9.10 -1.39
C VAL A 189 6.49 -10.29 -0.41
N ARG A 190 5.37 -10.51 0.30
CA ARG A 190 5.28 -11.45 1.43
C ARG A 190 4.41 -12.66 1.15
N LEU A 191 3.69 -12.68 0.03
CA LEU A 191 2.87 -13.81 -0.39
C LEU A 191 3.68 -14.72 -1.32
N PRO A 192 3.73 -16.05 -1.09
CA PRO A 192 4.17 -17.01 -2.09
C PRO A 192 3.13 -17.14 -3.21
N LEU A 193 3.54 -17.54 -4.41
CA LEU A 193 2.58 -17.69 -5.52
C LEU A 193 1.50 -18.73 -5.21
N ALA A 194 1.82 -19.76 -4.39
CA ALA A 194 0.84 -20.73 -3.92
C ALA A 194 -0.37 -20.08 -3.21
N GLY A 195 -0.12 -19.04 -2.39
CA GLY A 195 -1.18 -18.27 -1.75
C GLY A 195 -2.02 -17.47 -2.74
N ALA A 196 -1.41 -16.98 -3.83
CA ALA A 196 -2.16 -16.35 -4.91
C ALA A 196 -3.02 -17.35 -5.69
N GLY A 197 -2.61 -18.62 -5.77
CA GLY A 197 -3.44 -19.71 -6.28
C GLY A 197 -4.77 -19.83 -5.52
N ALA A 198 -4.75 -19.75 -4.19
CA ALA A 198 -5.97 -19.75 -3.39
C ALA A 198 -6.87 -18.53 -3.66
N LEU A 199 -6.27 -17.37 -3.95
CA LEU A 199 -7.01 -16.16 -4.31
C LEU A 199 -7.64 -16.26 -5.71
N LEU A 200 -6.97 -16.89 -6.69
CA LEU A 200 -7.51 -17.09 -8.03
C LEU A 200 -8.82 -17.90 -8.01
N THR A 201 -8.94 -18.87 -7.10
CA THR A 201 -10.19 -19.64 -6.88
C THR A 201 -11.29 -18.79 -6.25
N ARG A 202 -10.94 -17.91 -5.30
CA ARG A 202 -11.91 -17.10 -4.54
C ARG A 202 -12.34 -15.81 -5.27
N LEU A 203 -11.56 -15.35 -6.24
CA LEU A 203 -11.76 -14.10 -6.96
C LEU A 203 -11.74 -14.37 -8.48
N PRO A 204 -12.90 -14.52 -9.14
CA PRO A 204 -12.97 -14.88 -10.56
C PRO A 204 -12.42 -13.78 -11.50
N ASP A 205 -12.39 -12.52 -11.09
CA ASP A 205 -11.83 -11.42 -11.90
C ASP A 205 -10.35 -11.12 -11.61
N LEU A 206 -9.72 -11.88 -10.71
CA LEU A 206 -8.35 -11.59 -10.28
C LEU A 206 -7.32 -12.01 -11.33
N ARG A 207 -6.50 -11.08 -11.80
CA ARG A 207 -5.30 -11.38 -12.58
C ARG A 207 -4.06 -11.32 -11.69
N VAL A 208 -3.23 -12.35 -11.74
CA VAL A 208 -1.99 -12.43 -10.97
C VAL A 208 -0.80 -12.20 -11.90
N LEU A 209 0.12 -11.36 -11.45
CA LEU A 209 1.40 -11.14 -12.08
C LEU A 209 2.50 -11.61 -11.12
N LEU A 210 3.24 -12.64 -11.50
CA LEU A 210 4.47 -13.01 -10.82
C LEU A 210 5.61 -12.18 -11.42
N LEU A 211 6.11 -11.20 -10.65
CA LEU A 211 7.27 -10.39 -11.04
C LEU A 211 8.54 -10.99 -10.44
N VAL A 212 9.42 -11.47 -11.28
CA VAL A 212 10.75 -11.96 -10.95
C VAL A 212 11.79 -10.95 -11.43
N ARG A 213 12.86 -10.81 -10.66
CA ARG A 213 14.06 -10.05 -11.03
C ARG A 213 15.24 -10.99 -10.83
N ASP A 214 16.31 -10.80 -11.61
CA ASP A 214 17.58 -11.49 -11.39
C ASP A 214 17.95 -11.53 -9.88
N PRO A 215 18.15 -12.73 -9.31
CA PRO A 215 18.39 -12.88 -7.87
C PRO A 215 19.70 -12.23 -7.43
N ARG A 216 20.72 -12.14 -8.28
CA ARG A 216 22.00 -11.48 -7.96
C ARG A 216 21.78 -9.98 -7.78
N GLY A 217 21.03 -9.35 -8.69
CA GLY A 217 20.65 -7.94 -8.57
C GLY A 217 19.75 -7.66 -7.38
N THR A 218 18.85 -8.60 -7.07
CA THR A 218 17.98 -8.56 -5.90
C THR A 218 18.81 -8.60 -4.61
N MET A 219 19.71 -9.58 -4.46
CA MET A 219 20.58 -9.73 -3.29
C MET A 219 21.53 -8.55 -3.14
N GLN A 220 22.13 -8.08 -4.23
CA GLN A 220 23.00 -6.91 -4.17
C GLN A 220 22.26 -5.66 -3.70
N SER A 221 21.02 -5.44 -4.15
CA SER A 221 20.21 -4.32 -3.66
C SER A 221 19.83 -4.45 -2.18
N ARG A 222 19.68 -5.68 -1.67
CA ARG A 222 19.27 -5.98 -0.29
C ARG A 222 20.37 -5.72 0.73
N ARG A 223 21.63 -6.02 0.38
CA ARG A 223 22.82 -5.74 1.21
C ARG A 223 22.95 -4.28 1.65
N HIS A 224 22.40 -3.35 0.86
CA HIS A 224 22.44 -1.91 1.12
C HIS A 224 21.21 -1.38 1.88
N ARG A 225 20.43 -2.24 2.53
CA ARG A 225 19.22 -1.86 3.28
C ARG A 225 19.40 -2.19 4.75
N THR A 226 19.14 -1.24 5.64
CA THR A 226 19.34 -1.44 7.09
C THR A 226 18.46 -2.53 7.70
N TRP A 227 17.31 -2.84 7.08
CA TRP A 227 16.32 -3.80 7.59
C TRP A 227 16.53 -5.25 7.09
N CYS A 228 17.49 -5.49 6.19
CA CYS A 228 17.64 -6.79 5.54
C CYS A 228 18.78 -7.65 6.12
N PRO A 229 20.01 -7.15 6.30
CA PRO A 229 21.13 -7.93 6.85
C PRO A 229 20.76 -8.63 8.14
N GLY A 230 21.12 -9.91 8.24
CA GLY A 230 20.82 -10.75 9.40
C GLY A 230 19.40 -11.30 9.46
N ASN A 231 18.49 -10.89 8.56
CA ASN A 231 17.18 -11.52 8.43
C ASN A 231 17.21 -12.58 7.32
N ALA A 232 17.03 -13.85 7.68
CA ALA A 232 17.11 -14.96 6.73
C ALA A 232 16.11 -14.85 5.56
N ASP A 233 14.89 -14.33 5.76
CA ASP A 233 13.90 -14.17 4.69
C ASP A 233 14.30 -13.14 3.63
N CYS A 234 15.24 -12.26 3.97
CA CYS A 234 15.73 -11.23 3.07
C CYS A 234 17.16 -11.49 2.60
N ASP A 235 18.07 -11.83 3.50
CA ASP A 235 19.52 -11.81 3.30
C ASP A 235 20.13 -13.16 2.90
N ASP A 236 19.38 -14.27 3.07
CA ASP A 236 19.84 -15.61 2.69
C ASP A 236 19.62 -15.87 1.18
N PRO A 237 20.69 -16.00 0.36
CA PRO A 237 20.55 -16.32 -1.05
C PRO A 237 19.90 -17.68 -1.30
N ALA A 238 20.19 -18.70 -0.47
CA ALA A 238 19.63 -20.04 -0.65
C ALA A 238 18.12 -20.02 -0.42
N ARG A 239 17.66 -19.27 0.59
CA ARG A 239 16.23 -19.08 0.85
C ARG A 239 15.54 -18.34 -0.29
N LEU A 240 16.16 -17.28 -0.86
CA LEU A 240 15.61 -16.60 -2.04
C LEU A 240 15.52 -17.54 -3.24
N CYS A 241 16.56 -18.32 -3.54
CA CYS A 241 16.57 -19.24 -4.69
C CYS A 241 15.48 -20.30 -4.56
N ALA A 242 15.38 -20.95 -3.38
CA ALA A 242 14.35 -21.95 -3.12
C ALA A 242 12.93 -21.37 -3.24
N ASP A 243 12.74 -20.11 -2.85
CA ASP A 243 11.48 -19.39 -3.01
C ASP A 243 11.13 -19.12 -4.49
N LEU A 244 12.11 -18.72 -5.31
CA LEU A 244 11.92 -18.48 -6.73
C LEU A 244 11.62 -19.78 -7.50
N GLU A 245 12.30 -20.87 -7.17
CA GLU A 245 12.06 -22.20 -7.75
C GLU A 245 10.63 -22.68 -7.44
N ARG A 246 10.20 -22.61 -6.17
CA ARG A 246 8.82 -22.96 -5.77
C ARG A 246 7.77 -22.11 -6.47
N ASP A 247 8.02 -20.80 -6.61
CA ASP A 247 7.11 -19.90 -7.32
C ASP A 247 7.06 -20.24 -8.81
N PHE A 248 8.17 -20.62 -9.43
CA PHE A 248 8.24 -21.05 -10.83
C PHE A 248 7.48 -22.35 -11.10
N GLU A 249 7.68 -23.37 -10.26
CA GLU A 249 6.93 -24.63 -10.32
C GLU A 249 5.42 -24.38 -10.15
N THR A 250 5.07 -23.52 -9.19
CA THR A 250 3.68 -23.13 -8.96
C THR A 250 3.11 -22.36 -10.15
N ALA A 251 3.89 -21.46 -10.76
CA ALA A 251 3.47 -20.71 -11.94
C ALA A 251 3.21 -21.64 -13.13
N SER A 252 4.04 -22.66 -13.30
CA SER A 252 3.88 -23.66 -14.36
C SER A 252 2.55 -24.41 -14.22
N ARG A 253 2.24 -24.88 -13.00
CA ARG A 253 0.97 -25.57 -12.69
C ARG A 253 -0.24 -24.66 -12.83
N LEU A 254 -0.23 -23.48 -12.20
CA LEU A 254 -1.35 -22.54 -12.27
C LEU A 254 -1.56 -22.00 -13.68
N GLY A 255 -0.49 -21.85 -14.46
CA GLY A 255 -0.54 -21.45 -15.87
C GLY A 255 -1.29 -22.44 -16.75
N GLN A 256 -1.18 -23.74 -16.48
CA GLN A 256 -1.96 -24.78 -17.16
C GLN A 256 -3.46 -24.69 -16.79
N THR A 257 -3.79 -24.37 -15.55
CA THR A 257 -5.17 -24.28 -15.07
C THR A 257 -5.87 -23.00 -15.52
N TYR A 258 -5.20 -21.85 -15.42
CA TYR A 258 -5.84 -20.54 -15.60
C TYR A 258 -5.39 -19.81 -16.87
N GLY A 259 -4.35 -20.27 -17.55
CA GLY A 259 -3.81 -19.63 -18.76
C GLY A 259 -3.17 -18.26 -18.53
N THR A 260 -2.60 -17.71 -19.60
CA THR A 260 -1.83 -16.45 -19.59
C THR A 260 -2.68 -15.18 -19.41
N HIS A 261 -4.02 -15.33 -19.43
CA HIS A 261 -4.98 -14.25 -19.25
C HIS A 261 -5.32 -14.00 -17.77
N ARG A 262 -5.09 -14.98 -16.90
CA ARG A 262 -5.29 -14.89 -15.44
C ARG A 262 -3.98 -14.90 -14.66
N LEU A 263 -2.94 -15.58 -15.15
CA LEU A 263 -1.62 -15.60 -14.53
C LEU A 263 -0.54 -15.27 -15.57
N ARG A 264 0.32 -14.30 -15.26
CA ARG A 264 1.47 -13.97 -16.11
C ARG A 264 2.75 -13.95 -15.28
N LEU A 265 3.80 -14.59 -15.81
CA LEU A 265 5.15 -14.47 -15.30
C LEU A 265 5.88 -13.38 -16.09
N VAL A 266 6.57 -12.49 -15.39
CA VAL A 266 7.48 -11.49 -15.96
C VAL A 266 8.80 -11.62 -15.21
N ALA A 267 9.88 -11.88 -15.94
CA ALA A 267 11.22 -12.14 -15.40
C ALA A 267 12.27 -11.30 -16.12
#